data_AF-A0A7V5P340-F1
#
_entry.id   AF-A0A7V5P340-F1
#
_cell.length_a   1.000
_cell.length_b   1.000
_cell.length_c   1.000
_cell.angle_alpha   90.00
_cell.angle_beta   90.00
_cell.angle_gamma   90.00
#
_symmetry.space_group_name_H-M   'P 1'
#
loop_
_entity.id
_entity.type
_entity.pdbx_description
1 polymer ?
#
loop_
_entity_poly.entity_id
_entity_poly.type
_entity_poly.pdbx_seq_one_letter_code
_entity_poly.pdbx_strand_id
1 'polypeptide(L)'
;MKKLFVVVLIVSVLVSCTSGRKEYVEAAKPIVNNLEQIGAELEKSVEAIKKDGISITEFEAKIQSLEKRLTTEKESFNHLKTPLEMDLIHKNIMEAIAAEELAISAIKSYATRKNMYQLAERQLSELNREEAELLSQKEKASKDEKTKNRLSKISVEKANLTKQKEGLLSEMDSQIKFYNNSHEYFTKMLSSMKRGLK
;
A
#
# COMPACT_ATOMS: atom_id res chain seq x y z
N MET A 1 -10.29 32.66 53.82
CA MET A 1 -10.12 32.90 52.37
C MET A 1 -9.12 31.96 51.68
N LYS A 2 -7.99 31.54 52.28
CA LYS A 2 -7.01 30.63 51.64
C LYS A 2 -7.56 29.24 51.22
N LYS A 3 -8.45 28.63 52.01
CA LYS A 3 -9.06 27.31 51.70
C LYS A 3 -10.01 27.34 50.50
N LEU A 4 -10.70 28.46 50.25
CA LEU A 4 -11.64 28.61 49.13
C LEU A 4 -10.89 28.73 47.79
N PHE A 5 -9.74 29.41 47.78
CA PHE A 5 -8.91 29.59 46.60
C PHE A 5 -8.30 28.26 46.12
N VAL A 6 -7.86 27.41 47.05
CA VAL A 6 -7.32 26.07 46.73
C VAL A 6 -8.39 25.15 46.14
N VAL A 7 -9.64 25.22 46.64
CA VAL A 7 -10.75 24.41 46.12
C VAL A 7 -11.13 24.84 44.70
N VAL A 8 -11.25 26.14 44.43
CA VAL A 8 -11.52 26.65 43.07
C VAL A 8 -10.41 26.23 42.11
N LEU A 9 -9.14 26.32 42.52
CA LEU A 9 -8.01 25.94 41.68
C LEU A 9 -7.98 24.43 41.36
N ILE A 10 -8.28 23.57 42.33
CA ILE A 10 -8.37 22.11 42.13
C ILE A 10 -9.55 21.73 41.23
N VAL A 11 -10.72 22.37 41.42
CA VAL A 11 -11.90 22.14 40.57
C VAL A 11 -11.65 22.63 39.14
N SER A 12 -11.00 23.78 38.94
CA SER A 12 -10.64 24.29 37.61
C SER A 12 -9.68 23.37 36.86
N VAL A 13 -8.71 22.77 37.56
CA VAL A 13 -7.77 21.80 36.98
C VAL A 13 -8.47 20.47 36.66
N LEU A 14 -9.33 19.96 37.54
CA LEU A 14 -10.09 18.73 37.30
C LEU A 14 -11.12 18.88 36.16
N VAL A 15 -11.84 20.00 36.10
CA VAL A 15 -12.80 20.26 35.01
C VAL A 15 -12.07 20.41 33.68
N SER A 16 -10.95 21.14 33.64
CA SER A 16 -10.10 21.27 32.45
C SER A 16 -9.47 19.94 31.99
N CYS A 17 -9.10 19.05 32.93
CA CYS A 17 -8.61 17.70 32.61
C CYS A 17 -9.69 16.78 32.03
N THR A 18 -10.98 16.99 32.33
CA THR A 18 -12.07 16.16 31.78
C THR A 18 -12.64 16.70 30.47
N SER A 19 -12.63 18.02 30.25
CA SER A 19 -13.13 18.64 29.02
C SER A 19 -12.17 18.44 27.84
N GLY A 20 -10.86 18.61 28.04
CA GLY A 20 -9.86 18.44 26.98
C GLY A 20 -9.82 17.01 26.42
N ARG A 21 -9.92 16.00 27.30
CA ARG A 21 -10.05 14.59 26.89
C ARG A 21 -11.30 14.35 26.05
N LYS A 22 -12.46 14.86 26.48
CA LYS A 22 -13.72 14.64 25.78
C LYS A 22 -13.69 15.24 24.37
N GLU A 23 -13.25 16.49 24.25
CA GLU A 23 -13.10 17.18 22.96
C GLU A 23 -12.15 16.43 22.02
N TYR A 24 -10.99 15.99 22.53
CA TYR A 24 -10.04 15.20 21.75
C TYR A 24 -10.66 13.89 21.25
N VAL A 25 -11.36 13.14 22.12
CA VAL A 25 -11.99 11.87 21.75
C VAL A 25 -13.08 12.08 20.70
N GLU A 26 -13.91 13.12 20.83
CA GLU A 26 -14.95 13.45 19.85
C GLU A 26 -14.34 13.79 18.48
N ALA A 27 -13.19 14.47 18.44
CA ALA A 27 -12.48 14.79 17.20
C ALA A 27 -11.70 13.60 16.61
N ALA A 28 -11.11 12.73 17.44
CA ALA A 28 -10.28 11.60 16.99
C ALA A 28 -11.10 10.39 16.51
N LYS A 29 -12.31 10.18 17.05
CA LYS A 29 -13.22 9.08 16.65
C LYS A 29 -13.51 9.02 15.14
N PRO A 30 -13.93 10.10 14.46
CA PRO A 30 -14.18 10.05 13.02
C PRO A 30 -12.92 9.69 12.22
N ILE A 31 -11.75 10.19 12.63
CA ILE A 31 -10.46 9.90 11.98
C ILE A 31 -10.16 8.39 12.08
N VAL A 32 -10.26 7.81 13.27
CA VAL A 32 -10.03 6.36 13.47
C VAL A 32 -11.02 5.51 12.67
N ASN A 33 -12.28 5.93 12.54
CA ASN A 33 -13.25 5.23 11.70
C ASN A 33 -12.92 5.32 10.21
N ASN A 34 -12.44 6.48 9.74
CA ASN A 34 -12.01 6.65 8.35
C ASN A 34 -10.76 5.82 8.05
N LEU A 35 -9.79 5.76 8.98
CA LEU A 35 -8.63 4.89 8.86
C LEU A 35 -9.04 3.42 8.73
N GLU A 36 -10.01 2.95 9.52
CA GLU A 36 -10.54 1.59 9.38
C GLU A 36 -11.11 1.32 7.98
N GLN A 37 -11.89 2.26 7.45
CA GLN A 37 -12.46 2.14 6.12
C GLN A 37 -11.38 2.10 5.04
N ILE A 38 -10.37 2.99 5.14
CA ILE A 38 -9.21 3.00 4.24
C ILE A 38 -8.52 1.64 4.25
N GLY A 39 -8.25 1.08 5.43
CA GLY A 39 -7.61 -0.22 5.55
C GLY A 39 -8.41 -1.36 4.90
N ALA A 40 -9.73 -1.41 5.16
CA ALA A 40 -10.60 -2.41 4.56
C ALA A 40 -10.74 -2.28 3.03
N GLU A 41 -10.75 -1.05 2.51
CA GLU A 41 -10.76 -0.79 1.07
C GLU A 41 -9.42 -1.12 0.40
N LEU A 42 -8.31 -0.86 1.09
CA LEU A 42 -6.96 -1.22 0.64
C LEU A 42 -6.84 -2.74 0.52
N GLU A 43 -7.21 -3.49 1.55
CA GLU A 43 -7.20 -4.96 1.55
C GLU A 43 -7.98 -5.55 0.38
N LYS A 44 -9.20 -5.05 0.14
CA LYS A 44 -10.02 -5.46 -1.01
C LYS A 44 -9.34 -5.16 -2.34
N SER A 45 -8.71 -4.00 -2.47
CA SER A 45 -8.03 -3.59 -3.70
C SER A 45 -6.80 -4.46 -3.96
N VAL A 46 -6.03 -4.78 -2.92
CA VAL A 46 -4.87 -5.68 -2.99
C VAL A 46 -5.28 -7.08 -3.43
N GLU A 47 -6.35 -7.61 -2.86
CA GLU A 47 -6.83 -8.95 -3.23
C GLU A 47 -7.36 -8.99 -4.65
N ALA A 48 -8.05 -7.93 -5.10
CA ALA A 48 -8.51 -7.80 -6.47
C ALA A 48 -7.33 -7.77 -7.46
N ILE A 49 -6.27 -6.98 -7.19
CA ILE A 49 -5.14 -6.91 -8.13
C ILE A 49 -4.35 -8.22 -8.14
N LYS A 50 -4.21 -8.93 -7.02
CA LYS A 50 -3.55 -10.26 -6.98
C LYS A 50 -4.27 -11.29 -7.86
N LYS A 51 -5.60 -11.27 -7.85
CA LYS A 51 -6.47 -12.20 -8.62
C LYS A 51 -6.77 -11.75 -10.05
N ASP A 52 -6.14 -10.69 -10.53
CA ASP A 52 -6.46 -10.06 -11.83
C ASP A 52 -7.95 -9.66 -11.95
N GLY A 53 -8.62 -9.42 -10.82
CA GLY A 53 -10.02 -9.00 -10.75
C GLY A 53 -10.25 -7.49 -10.92
N ILE A 54 -9.18 -6.73 -11.16
CA ILE A 54 -9.19 -5.30 -11.43
C ILE A 54 -8.04 -4.98 -12.39
N SER A 55 -8.24 -4.04 -13.31
CA SER A 55 -7.14 -3.60 -14.18
C SER A 55 -6.10 -2.81 -13.37
N ILE A 56 -4.85 -2.79 -13.84
CA ILE A 56 -3.76 -2.04 -13.18
C ILE A 56 -4.11 -0.55 -13.08
N THR A 57 -4.69 0.03 -14.14
CA THR A 57 -5.09 1.44 -14.17
C THR A 57 -6.19 1.76 -13.16
N GLU A 58 -7.22 0.91 -13.06
CA GLU A 58 -8.28 1.08 -12.05
C GLU A 58 -7.74 0.89 -10.63
N PHE A 59 -6.82 -0.05 -10.43
CA PHE A 59 -6.14 -0.26 -9.16
C PHE A 59 -5.34 0.99 -8.74
N GLU A 60 -4.49 1.51 -9.63
CA GLU A 60 -3.69 2.71 -9.37
C GLU A 60 -4.58 3.92 -9.01
N ALA A 61 -5.69 4.11 -9.72
CA ALA A 61 -6.65 5.17 -9.42
C ALA A 61 -7.28 5.00 -8.02
N LYS A 62 -7.68 3.77 -7.65
CA LYS A 62 -8.21 3.48 -6.30
C LYS A 62 -7.16 3.73 -5.23
N ILE A 63 -5.94 3.24 -5.41
CA ILE A 63 -4.85 3.43 -4.44
C ILE A 63 -4.51 4.92 -4.29
N GLN A 64 -4.48 5.69 -5.38
CA GLN A 64 -4.26 7.13 -5.31
C GLN A 64 -5.39 7.86 -4.56
N SER A 65 -6.64 7.42 -4.73
CA SER A 65 -7.77 7.96 -3.97
C SER A 65 -7.65 7.65 -2.46
N LEU A 66 -7.27 6.43 -2.11
CA LEU A 66 -7.05 6.02 -0.71
C LEU A 66 -5.89 6.80 -0.07
N GLU A 67 -4.79 6.99 -0.79
CA GLU A 67 -3.65 7.78 -0.33
C GLU A 67 -4.05 9.23 -0.03
N LYS A 68 -4.81 9.87 -0.94
CA LYS A 68 -5.29 11.24 -0.71
C LYS A 68 -6.16 11.33 0.54
N ARG A 69 -7.08 10.37 0.73
CA ARG A 69 -7.91 10.31 1.94
C ARG A 69 -7.04 10.16 3.19
N LEU A 70 -6.06 9.25 3.18
CA LEU A 70 -5.13 9.06 4.30
C LEU A 70 -4.34 10.34 4.61
N THR A 71 -3.86 11.06 3.59
CA THR A 71 -3.20 12.37 3.76
C THR A 71 -4.14 13.38 4.41
N THR A 72 -5.41 13.46 3.99
CA THR A 72 -6.39 14.36 4.61
C THR A 72 -6.65 14.01 6.08
N GLU A 73 -6.74 12.73 6.42
CA GLU A 73 -6.87 12.29 7.81
C GLU A 73 -5.63 12.66 8.64
N LYS A 74 -4.43 12.48 8.09
CA LYS A 74 -3.16 12.86 8.72
C LYS A 74 -3.08 14.35 9.00
N GLU A 75 -3.42 15.18 8.02
CA GLU A 75 -3.44 16.64 8.18
C GLU A 75 -4.46 17.05 9.26
N SER A 76 -5.69 16.53 9.17
CA SER A 76 -6.75 16.77 10.16
C SER A 76 -6.30 16.38 11.57
N PHE A 77 -5.62 15.24 11.69
CA PHE A 77 -5.13 14.71 12.96
C PHE A 77 -3.97 15.53 13.54
N ASN A 78 -3.03 15.97 12.71
CA ASN A 78 -1.89 16.82 13.12
C ASN A 78 -2.34 18.16 13.71
N HIS A 79 -3.52 18.66 13.34
CA HIS A 79 -4.08 19.89 13.88
C HIS A 79 -4.82 19.71 15.21
N LEU A 80 -5.01 18.48 15.69
CA LEU A 80 -5.65 18.23 16.97
C LEU A 80 -4.72 18.59 18.13
N LYS A 81 -5.22 19.41 19.04
CA LYS A 81 -4.54 19.67 20.32
C LYS A 81 -4.64 18.42 21.19
N THR A 82 -3.49 17.87 21.56
CA THR A 82 -3.41 16.63 22.35
C THR A 82 -3.25 16.95 23.84
N PRO A 83 -4.21 16.58 24.70
CA PRO A 83 -4.03 16.58 26.14
C PRO A 83 -2.97 15.54 26.56
N LEU A 84 -2.25 15.79 27.65
CA LEU A 84 -1.15 14.92 28.12
C LEU A 84 -1.62 13.48 28.34
N GLU A 85 -2.83 13.28 28.88
CA GLU A 85 -3.42 11.97 29.12
C GLU A 85 -3.76 11.18 27.84
N MET A 86 -3.76 11.84 26.68
CA MET A 86 -4.05 11.22 25.37
C MET A 86 -2.80 11.00 24.51
N ASP A 87 -1.59 11.33 24.99
CA ASP A 87 -0.34 11.25 24.21
C ASP A 87 -0.10 9.86 23.61
N LEU A 88 -0.34 8.79 24.38
CA LEU A 88 -0.18 7.41 23.89
C LEU A 88 -1.18 7.07 22.77
N ILE A 89 -2.43 7.51 22.90
CA ILE A 89 -3.45 7.28 21.88
C ILE A 89 -3.10 8.09 20.63
N HIS A 90 -2.62 9.32 20.81
CA HIS A 90 -2.20 10.18 19.72
C HIS A 90 -1.04 9.56 18.93
N LYS A 91 -0.01 9.07 19.64
CA LYS A 91 1.12 8.36 19.06
C LYS A 91 0.67 7.13 18.27
N ASN A 92 -0.23 6.31 18.81
CA ASN A 92 -0.74 5.14 18.10
C ASN A 92 -1.46 5.51 16.79
N ILE A 93 -2.17 6.66 16.75
CA ILE A 93 -2.83 7.17 15.53
C ILE A 93 -1.81 7.57 14.48
N MET A 94 -0.78 8.30 14.88
CA MET A 94 0.33 8.64 13.97
C MET A 94 1.05 7.40 13.43
N GLU A 95 1.30 6.41 14.29
CA GLU A 95 1.93 5.16 13.90
C GLU A 95 1.06 4.32 12.95
N ALA A 96 -0.25 4.28 13.18
CA ALA A 96 -1.19 3.63 12.26
C ALA A 96 -1.17 4.30 10.89
N ILE A 97 -1.26 5.64 10.84
CA ILE A 97 -1.19 6.40 9.59
C ILE A 97 0.12 6.10 8.85
N ALA A 98 1.26 6.15 9.54
CA ALA A 98 2.56 5.90 8.94
C ALA A 98 2.69 4.45 8.40
N ALA A 99 2.15 3.47 9.13
CA ALA A 99 2.14 2.09 8.68
C ALA A 99 1.29 1.90 7.42
N GLU A 100 0.16 2.58 7.31
CA GLU A 100 -0.71 2.51 6.13
C GLU A 100 -0.11 3.27 4.93
N GLU A 101 0.61 4.37 5.16
CA GLU A 101 1.41 5.05 4.11
C GLU A 101 2.48 4.10 3.53
N LEU A 102 3.16 3.32 4.38
CA LEU A 102 4.11 2.29 3.96
C LEU A 102 3.44 1.16 3.18
N ALA A 103 2.26 0.70 3.62
CA ALA A 103 1.48 -0.33 2.94
C ALA A 103 1.06 0.12 1.53
N ILE A 104 0.58 1.37 1.39
CA ILE A 104 0.24 1.98 0.10
C ILE A 104 1.46 2.06 -0.82
N SER A 105 2.61 2.51 -0.30
CA SER A 105 3.83 2.63 -1.09
C SER A 105 4.27 1.27 -1.67
N ALA A 106 4.27 0.23 -0.82
CA ALA A 106 4.59 -1.13 -1.25
C ALA A 106 3.64 -1.64 -2.33
N ILE A 107 2.33 -1.38 -2.20
CA ILE A 107 1.36 -1.89 -3.17
C ILE A 107 1.37 -1.13 -4.51
N LYS A 108 1.71 0.16 -4.50
CA LYS A 108 2.02 0.88 -5.75
C LYS A 108 3.21 0.23 -6.45
N SER A 109 4.25 -0.07 -5.67
CA SER A 109 5.45 -0.73 -6.15
C SER A 109 5.16 -2.15 -6.70
N TYR A 110 4.22 -2.87 -6.10
CA TYR A 110 3.71 -4.14 -6.63
C TYR A 110 3.03 -3.96 -7.99
N ALA A 111 2.13 -2.98 -8.13
CA ALA A 111 1.41 -2.73 -9.38
C ALA A 111 2.36 -2.40 -10.54
N THR A 112 3.38 -1.56 -10.30
CA THR A 112 4.41 -1.27 -11.30
C THR A 112 5.10 -2.55 -11.79
N ARG A 113 5.52 -3.42 -10.87
CA ARG A 113 6.20 -4.68 -11.22
C ARG A 113 5.27 -5.65 -11.94
N LYS A 114 3.99 -5.72 -11.53
CA LYS A 114 2.98 -6.53 -12.21
C LYS A 114 2.78 -6.06 -13.65
N ASN A 115 2.75 -4.75 -13.90
CA ASN A 115 2.67 -4.19 -15.25
C ASN A 115 3.91 -4.58 -16.09
N MET A 116 5.10 -4.44 -15.52
CA MET A 116 6.35 -4.83 -16.18
C MET A 116 6.40 -6.33 -16.49
N TYR A 117 5.90 -7.15 -15.56
CA TYR A 117 5.81 -8.59 -15.74
C TYR A 117 4.90 -8.92 -16.93
N GLN A 118 3.68 -8.37 -16.95
CA GLN A 118 2.72 -8.55 -18.04
C GLN A 118 3.29 -8.08 -19.40
N LEU A 119 4.07 -7.00 -19.42
CA LEU A 119 4.76 -6.55 -20.63
C LEU A 119 5.79 -7.58 -21.11
N ALA A 120 6.63 -8.08 -20.20
CA ALA A 120 7.62 -9.12 -20.52
C ALA A 120 6.95 -10.42 -20.99
N GLU A 121 5.78 -10.78 -20.46
CA GLU A 121 5.01 -11.94 -20.95
C GLU A 121 4.57 -11.78 -22.40
N ARG A 122 4.04 -10.60 -22.75
CA ARG A 122 3.61 -10.30 -24.13
C ARG A 122 4.79 -10.36 -25.09
N GLN A 123 5.90 -9.72 -24.74
CA GLN A 123 7.13 -9.74 -25.54
C GLN A 123 7.66 -11.17 -25.73
N LEU A 124 7.66 -11.99 -24.68
CA LEU A 124 8.09 -13.38 -24.78
C LEU A 124 7.16 -14.20 -25.69
N SER A 125 5.85 -13.95 -25.64
CA SER A 125 4.87 -14.58 -26.54
C SER A 125 5.09 -14.18 -28.00
N GLU A 126 5.41 -12.92 -28.27
CA GLU A 126 5.73 -12.42 -29.62
C GLU A 126 6.99 -13.08 -30.17
N LEU A 127 8.06 -13.19 -29.36
CA LEU A 127 9.29 -13.88 -29.74
C LEU A 127 9.09 -15.38 -29.98
N ASN A 128 8.25 -16.04 -29.18
CA ASN A 128 7.87 -17.45 -29.41
C ASN A 128 7.18 -17.62 -30.77
N ARG A 129 6.30 -16.68 -31.14
CA ARG A 129 5.61 -16.70 -32.43
C ARG A 129 6.61 -16.46 -33.57
N GLU A 130 7.48 -15.46 -33.45
CA GLU A 130 8.50 -15.16 -34.45
C GLU A 130 9.46 -16.35 -34.66
N GLU A 131 9.88 -17.00 -33.58
CA GLU A 131 10.72 -18.20 -33.66
C GLU A 131 10.01 -19.34 -34.40
N ALA A 132 8.75 -19.62 -34.09
CA ALA A 132 7.97 -20.66 -34.76
C ALA A 132 7.79 -20.36 -36.26
N GLU A 133 7.52 -19.10 -36.61
CA GLU A 133 7.43 -18.66 -38.01
C GLU A 133 8.76 -18.86 -38.75
N LEU A 134 9.88 -18.45 -38.16
CA LEU A 134 11.22 -18.64 -38.75
C LEU A 134 11.61 -20.11 -38.88
N LEU A 135 11.24 -20.96 -37.91
CA LEU A 135 11.48 -22.40 -37.96
C LEU A 135 10.64 -23.06 -39.06
N SER A 136 9.38 -22.65 -39.23
CA SER A 136 8.52 -23.16 -40.31
C SER A 136 9.00 -22.76 -41.72
N GLN A 137 9.63 -21.58 -41.86
CA GLN A 137 10.26 -21.14 -43.11
C GLN A 137 11.56 -21.92 -43.39
N LYS A 138 12.27 -22.34 -42.35
CA LYS A 138 13.51 -23.13 -42.44
C LYS A 138 13.30 -24.53 -43.03
N GLU A 139 12.10 -25.11 -42.89
CA GLU A 139 11.76 -26.37 -43.57
C GLU A 139 11.66 -26.22 -45.11
N LYS A 140 11.49 -24.99 -45.62
CA LYS A 140 11.40 -24.69 -47.06
C LYS A 140 12.65 -24.03 -47.67
N ALA A 141 13.52 -23.41 -46.85
CA ALA A 141 14.73 -22.72 -47.31
C ALA A 141 15.95 -23.15 -46.48
N SER A 142 16.70 -24.10 -47.01
CA SER A 142 17.91 -24.64 -46.39
C SER A 142 19.00 -23.56 -46.18
N LYS A 143 19.42 -23.37 -44.93
CA LYS A 143 20.74 -22.85 -44.51
C LYS A 143 21.07 -21.38 -44.77
N ASP A 144 20.10 -20.48 -44.86
CA ASP A 144 20.41 -19.04 -44.85
C ASP A 144 21.03 -18.59 -43.51
N GLU A 145 22.24 -18.02 -43.58
CA GLU A 145 23.02 -17.56 -42.44
C GLU A 145 22.33 -16.40 -41.70
N LYS A 146 21.59 -15.56 -42.42
CA LYS A 146 20.81 -14.48 -41.82
C LYS A 146 19.69 -15.03 -40.93
N THR A 147 19.01 -16.08 -41.37
CA THR A 147 17.98 -16.77 -40.58
C THR A 147 18.56 -17.43 -39.32
N LYS A 148 19.74 -18.05 -39.40
CA LYS A 148 20.44 -18.60 -38.21
C LYS A 148 20.80 -17.51 -37.21
N ASN A 149 21.35 -16.39 -37.69
CA ASN A 149 21.70 -15.25 -36.85
C ASN A 149 20.47 -14.64 -36.16
N ARG A 150 19.33 -14.57 -36.85
CA ARG A 150 18.07 -14.09 -36.25
C ARG A 150 17.55 -15.03 -35.16
N LEU A 151 17.51 -16.34 -35.41
CA LEU A 151 17.11 -17.34 -34.41
C LEU A 151 18.01 -17.33 -33.17
N SER A 152 19.33 -17.18 -33.35
CA SER A 152 20.27 -17.04 -32.23
C SER A 152 19.95 -15.80 -31.38
N LYS A 153 19.69 -14.64 -32.00
CA LYS A 153 19.28 -13.42 -31.29
C LYS A 153 17.98 -13.62 -30.51
N ILE A 154 16.97 -14.23 -31.13
CA ILE A 154 15.68 -14.54 -30.47
C ILE A 154 15.92 -15.43 -29.26
N SER A 155 16.72 -16.48 -29.38
CA SER A 155 17.04 -17.37 -28.25
C SER A 155 17.67 -16.62 -27.07
N VAL A 156 18.60 -15.69 -27.34
CA VAL A 156 19.23 -14.87 -26.30
C VAL A 156 18.22 -13.92 -25.65
N GLU A 157 17.39 -13.26 -26.46
CA GLU A 157 16.38 -12.32 -25.97
C GLU A 157 15.32 -13.00 -25.10
N LYS A 158 14.86 -14.18 -25.52
CA LYS A 158 13.94 -15.02 -24.73
C LYS A 158 14.55 -15.42 -23.37
N ALA A 159 15.82 -15.81 -23.35
CA ALA A 159 16.50 -16.16 -22.11
C ALA A 159 16.59 -14.95 -21.16
N ASN A 160 16.91 -13.77 -21.69
CA ASN A 160 16.95 -12.53 -20.91
C ASN A 160 15.57 -12.15 -20.34
N LEU A 161 14.51 -12.20 -21.16
CA LEU A 161 13.15 -11.91 -20.72
C LEU A 161 12.65 -12.92 -19.69
N THR A 162 13.01 -14.20 -19.83
CA THR A 162 12.67 -15.23 -18.84
C THR A 162 13.30 -14.91 -17.48
N LYS A 163 14.59 -14.58 -17.45
CA LYS A 163 15.29 -14.17 -16.23
C LYS A 163 14.70 -12.88 -15.63
N GLN A 164 14.33 -11.92 -16.47
CA GLN A 164 13.67 -10.68 -16.02
C GLN A 164 12.31 -10.97 -15.37
N LYS A 165 11.50 -11.84 -15.97
CA LYS A 165 10.21 -12.27 -15.40
C LYS A 165 10.37 -12.92 -14.03
N GLU A 166 11.33 -13.82 -13.88
CA GLU A 166 11.63 -14.48 -12.60
C GLU A 166 12.02 -13.46 -11.51
N GLY A 167 12.86 -12.48 -11.87
CA GLY A 167 13.21 -11.37 -10.99
C GLY A 167 11.98 -10.55 -10.57
N LEU A 168 11.13 -10.18 -11.52
CA LEU A 168 9.91 -9.42 -11.26
C LEU A 168 8.95 -10.17 -10.33
N LEU A 169 8.78 -11.48 -10.50
CA LEU A 169 7.97 -12.31 -9.59
C LEU A 169 8.50 -12.27 -8.16
N SER A 170 9.82 -12.46 -7.99
CA SER A 170 10.46 -12.38 -6.66
C SER A 170 10.29 -11.01 -6.01
N GLU A 171 10.37 -9.94 -6.80
CA GLU A 171 10.18 -8.59 -6.29
C GLU A 171 8.71 -8.32 -5.93
N MET A 172 7.76 -8.82 -6.73
CA MET A 172 6.32 -8.74 -6.45
C MET A 172 5.99 -9.43 -5.12
N ASP A 173 6.49 -10.65 -4.90
CA ASP A 173 6.30 -11.38 -3.65
C ASP A 173 6.86 -10.61 -2.44
N SER A 174 8.01 -9.97 -2.62
CA SER A 174 8.62 -9.13 -1.59
C SER A 174 7.75 -7.91 -1.24
N GLN A 175 7.11 -7.28 -2.24
CA GLN A 175 6.18 -6.17 -1.99
C GLN A 175 4.92 -6.62 -1.27
N ILE A 176 4.35 -7.77 -1.64
CA ILE A 176 3.18 -8.33 -0.95
C ILE A 176 3.51 -8.64 0.51
N LYS A 177 4.69 -9.23 0.77
CA LYS A 177 5.13 -9.51 2.14
C LYS A 177 5.29 -8.23 2.96
N PHE A 178 5.90 -7.19 2.37
CA PHE A 178 6.05 -5.91 3.04
C PHE A 178 4.69 -5.27 3.34
N TYR A 179 3.79 -5.23 2.35
CA TYR A 179 2.40 -4.78 2.52
C TYR A 179 1.71 -5.50 3.68
N ASN A 180 1.74 -6.84 3.70
CA ASN A 180 1.08 -7.61 4.75
C ASN A 180 1.62 -7.27 6.14
N ASN A 181 2.94 -7.11 6.28
CA ASN A 181 3.55 -6.75 7.56
C ASN A 181 3.14 -5.34 8.03
N SER A 182 3.19 -4.36 7.12
CA SER A 182 2.79 -2.98 7.42
C SER A 182 1.32 -2.89 7.76
N HIS A 183 0.46 -3.58 7.00
CA HIS A 183 -0.98 -3.58 7.21
C HIS A 183 -1.36 -4.32 8.50
N GLU A 184 -0.70 -5.42 8.85
CA GLU A 184 -0.90 -6.09 10.14
C GLU A 184 -0.55 -5.17 11.32
N TYR A 185 0.55 -4.43 11.22
CA TYR A 185 0.93 -3.44 12.22
C TYR A 185 -0.13 -2.33 12.34
N PHE A 186 -0.62 -1.82 11.21
CA PHE A 186 -1.73 -0.88 11.15
C PHE A 186 -2.97 -1.42 11.88
N THR A 187 -3.43 -2.65 11.58
CA THR A 187 -4.62 -3.25 12.22
C THR A 187 -4.45 -3.40 13.74
N LYS A 188 -3.25 -3.75 14.20
CA LYS A 188 -2.91 -3.84 15.63
C LYS A 188 -3.01 -2.47 16.31
N MET A 189 -2.45 -1.43 15.68
CA MET A 189 -2.57 -0.06 16.20
C MET A 189 -4.02 0.40 16.21
N LEU A 190 -4.78 0.17 15.13
CA LEU A 190 -6.20 0.48 15.03
C LEU A 190 -7.03 -0.10 16.18
N SER A 191 -6.77 -1.37 16.50
CA SER A 191 -7.41 -2.05 17.62
C SER A 191 -7.05 -1.43 18.97
N SER A 192 -5.79 -1.01 19.16
CA SER A 192 -5.32 -0.33 20.37
C SER A 192 -6.02 1.02 20.56
N MET A 193 -6.07 1.82 19.50
CA MET A 193 -6.70 3.15 19.49
C MET A 193 -8.18 3.09 19.81
N LYS A 194 -8.91 2.15 19.18
CA LYS A 194 -10.32 1.93 19.46
C LYS A 194 -10.62 1.60 20.92
N ARG A 195 -9.71 0.92 21.62
CA ARG A 195 -9.84 0.67 23.06
C ARG A 195 -9.59 1.94 23.88
N GLY A 196 -8.60 2.74 23.50
CA GLY A 196 -8.28 4.00 24.18
C GLY A 196 -9.34 5.10 24.02
N LEU A 197 -10.14 5.04 22.95
CA LEU A 197 -11.22 6.00 22.66
C LEU A 197 -12.61 5.59 23.20
N LYS A 198 -12.71 4.44 23.90
CA LYS A 198 -13.91 4.02 24.64
C LYS A 198 -13.93 4.64 26.04
#